data_AF-A0AAN7PZE8-F1
#
_entry.id   AF-A0AAN7PZE8-F1
#
_cell.length_a   1.000
_cell.length_b   1.000
_cell.length_c   1.000
_cell.angle_alpha   90.00
_cell.angle_beta   90.00
_cell.angle_gamma   90.00
#
_symmetry.space_group_name_H-M   'P 1'
#
loop_
_entity.id
_entity.type
_entity.pdbx_description
1 polymer ?
#
loop_
_entity_poly.entity_id
_entity_poly.type
_entity_poly.pdbx_seq_one_letter_code
_entity_poly.pdbx_strand_id
1 'polypeptide(L)'
;MKLQLLCFLVILAVAAISAEFVCEEHVPYKENKCNNCSCHKGFLACTLMACPWVKENTYDCEVGTNYAENCNVCYCVKGMGTVCTNHHCN
;
A
#
# COMPACT_ATOMS: atom_id res chain seq x y z
N MET A 1 -11.77 10.26 36.51
CA MET A 1 -10.53 9.52 36.19
C MET A 1 -10.79 8.29 35.31
N LYS A 2 -11.74 7.40 35.63
CA LYS A 2 -12.05 6.21 34.81
C LYS A 2 -12.50 6.51 33.37
N LEU A 3 -13.36 7.52 33.19
CA LEU A 3 -13.84 7.93 31.85
C LEU A 3 -12.73 8.52 30.97
N GLN A 4 -11.85 9.36 31.55
CA GLN A 4 -10.71 9.91 30.81
C GLN A 4 -9.65 8.85 30.47
N LEU A 5 -9.43 7.88 31.37
CA LEU A 5 -8.57 6.74 31.09
C LEU A 5 -9.14 5.87 29.96
N LEU A 6 -10.47 5.67 29.95
CA LEU A 6 -11.17 4.98 28.86
C LEU A 6 -11.01 5.73 27.52
N CYS A 7 -11.18 7.05 27.52
CA CYS A 7 -10.99 7.88 26.32
C CYS A 7 -9.56 7.79 25.80
N PHE A 8 -8.55 7.85 26.68
CA PHE A 8 -7.15 7.71 26.29
C PHE A 8 -6.83 6.33 25.68
N LEU A 9 -7.38 5.26 26.25
CA LEU A 9 -7.21 3.90 25.71
C LEU A 9 -7.86 3.75 24.34
N VAL A 10 -9.04 4.35 24.14
CA VAL A 10 -9.72 4.36 22.84
C VAL A 10 -8.93 5.16 21.80
N ILE A 11 -8.39 6.33 22.16
CA ILE A 11 -7.58 7.16 21.25
C ILE A 11 -6.29 6.43 20.84
N LEU A 12 -5.61 5.78 21.78
CA LEU A 12 -4.42 4.97 21.49
C LEU A 12 -4.75 3.77 20.61
N ALA A 13 -5.87 3.10 20.87
CA ALA A 13 -6.34 1.99 20.03
C ALA A 13 -6.66 2.45 18.60
N VAL A 14 -7.24 3.65 18.43
CA VAL A 14 -7.54 4.24 17.11
C VAL A 14 -6.27 4.65 16.37
N ALA A 15 -5.29 5.24 17.06
CA ALA A 15 -4.00 5.62 16.45
C ALA A 15 -3.16 4.40 16.02
N ALA A 16 -3.39 3.23 16.62
CA ALA A 16 -2.77 1.97 16.23
C ALA A 16 -3.45 1.30 15.01
N ILE A 17 -4.57 1.85 14.53
CA ILE A 17 -5.24 1.37 13.31
C ILE A 17 -4.40 1.87 12.13
N SER A 18 -3.62 0.93 11.57
CA SER A 18 -2.71 1.05 10.43
C SER A 18 -2.89 2.30 9.57
N ALA A 19 -1.83 3.09 9.42
CA ALA A 19 -1.77 4.10 8.37
C ALA A 19 -2.08 3.44 7.02
N GLU A 20 -3.14 3.90 6.37
CA GLU A 20 -3.48 3.44 5.02
C GLU A 20 -2.37 3.88 4.05
N PHE A 21 -2.14 3.08 3.01
CA PHE A 21 -1.19 3.45 1.97
C PHE A 21 -1.62 4.76 1.29
N VAL A 22 -0.70 5.73 1.25
CA VAL A 22 -0.84 6.98 0.50
C VAL A 22 0.33 7.07 -0.48
N CYS A 23 0.04 7.27 -1.75
CA CYS A 23 1.09 7.41 -2.76
C CYS A 23 1.75 8.79 -2.72
N GLU A 24 2.98 8.88 -3.20
CA GLU A 24 3.74 10.11 -3.31
C GLU A 24 3.74 10.63 -4.75
N GLU A 25 3.57 11.95 -4.91
CA GLU A 25 3.66 12.63 -6.20
C GLU A 25 5.02 12.39 -6.86
N HIS A 26 5.02 12.19 -8.18
CA HIS A 26 6.21 11.90 -9.01
C HIS A 26 6.96 10.60 -8.69
N VAL A 27 6.51 9.79 -7.74
CA VAL A 27 7.03 8.43 -7.54
C VAL A 27 6.34 7.51 -8.54
N PRO A 28 7.10 6.77 -9.37
CA PRO A 28 6.51 5.76 -10.25
C PRO A 28 6.12 4.53 -9.43
N TYR A 29 4.93 3.98 -9.69
CA TYR A 29 4.46 2.79 -9.01
C TYR A 29 4.11 1.67 -10.00
N LYS A 30 4.21 0.43 -9.52
CA LYS A 30 3.85 -0.78 -10.24
C LYS A 30 2.89 -1.61 -9.37
N GLU A 31 1.67 -1.80 -9.83
CA GLU A 31 0.70 -2.69 -9.18
C GLU A 31 0.87 -4.11 -9.72
N ASN A 32 0.99 -5.08 -8.81
CA ASN A 32 1.05 -6.52 -9.08
C ASN A 32 2.09 -6.87 -10.16
N LYS A 33 3.22 -6.15 -10.16
CA LYS A 33 4.32 -6.28 -11.15
C LYS A 33 3.87 -6.11 -12.61
N CYS A 34 2.69 -5.53 -12.85
CA CYS A 34 2.05 -5.50 -14.16
C CYS A 34 1.60 -4.09 -14.54
N ASN A 35 0.63 -3.53 -13.81
CA ASN A 35 0.05 -2.24 -14.12
C ASN A 35 0.98 -1.11 -13.71
N ASN A 36 1.10 -0.10 -14.56
CA ASN A 36 1.83 1.11 -14.22
C ASN A 36 0.87 2.07 -13.52
N CYS A 37 1.33 2.70 -12.45
CA CYS A 37 0.51 3.59 -11.67
C CYS A 37 1.19 4.95 -11.46
N SER A 38 0.38 5.99 -11.37
CA SER A 38 0.78 7.36 -11.07
C SER A 38 0.00 7.88 -9.88
N CYS A 39 0.67 8.64 -9.02
CA CYS A 39 0.01 9.34 -7.93
C CYS A 39 -0.54 10.70 -8.38
N HIS A 40 -1.72 11.07 -7.91
CA HIS A 40 -2.25 12.42 -8.01
C HIS A 40 -2.95 12.81 -6.71
N LYS A 41 -2.42 13.78 -5.96
CA LYS A 41 -2.95 14.26 -4.67
C LYS A 41 -3.19 13.13 -3.66
N GLY A 42 -2.28 12.14 -3.61
CA GLY A 42 -2.40 10.97 -2.74
C GLY A 42 -3.32 9.86 -3.28
N PHE A 43 -3.97 10.06 -4.43
CA PHE A 43 -4.76 9.03 -5.10
C PHE A 43 -3.91 8.28 -6.13
N LEU A 44 -3.86 6.96 -6.03
CA LEU A 44 -3.14 6.12 -6.97
C LEU A 44 -4.07 5.74 -8.14
N ALA A 45 -3.67 6.07 -9.35
CA ALA A 45 -4.36 5.64 -10.57
C ALA A 45 -3.46 4.68 -11.36
N CYS A 46 -3.98 3.50 -11.70
CA CYS A 46 -3.25 2.45 -12.41
C CYS A 46 -3.84 2.20 -13.80
N THR A 47 -3.03 1.72 -14.73
CA THR A 47 -3.50 1.15 -15.99
C THR A 47 -4.36 -0.09 -15.73
N LEU A 48 -5.20 -0.47 -16.71
CA LEU A 48 -6.01 -1.70 -16.65
C LEU A 48 -5.52 -2.72 -17.69
N MET A 49 -4.31 -3.25 -17.49
CA MET A 49 -3.74 -4.27 -18.37
C MET A 49 -4.26 -5.66 -17.97
N ALA A 50 -4.43 -6.53 -18.96
CA ALA A 50 -4.61 -7.95 -18.68
C ALA A 50 -3.29 -8.53 -18.17
N CYS A 51 -3.25 -8.96 -16.90
CA CYS A 51 -2.04 -9.43 -16.24
C CYS A 51 -2.06 -10.97 -16.14
N PRO A 52 -1.57 -11.71 -17.15
CA PRO A 52 -1.76 -13.17 -17.25
C PRO A 52 -1.06 -13.97 -16.15
N TRP A 53 -0.09 -13.38 -15.46
CA TRP A 53 0.69 -14.01 -14.38
C TRP A 53 0.11 -13.75 -13.00
N VAL A 54 -0.91 -12.90 -12.91
CA VAL A 54 -1.64 -12.63 -11.66
C VAL A 54 -2.49 -13.87 -11.38
N LYS A 55 -1.90 -14.84 -10.68
CA LYS A 55 -2.61 -16.03 -10.17
C LYS A 55 -3.62 -15.61 -9.09
N GLU A 56 -4.53 -16.50 -8.68
CA GLU A 56 -5.49 -16.21 -7.59
C GLU A 56 -4.80 -15.66 -6.31
N ASN A 57 -3.56 -16.06 -6.06
CA ASN A 57 -2.72 -15.61 -4.94
C ASN A 57 -2.06 -14.23 -5.11
N THR A 58 -2.40 -13.45 -6.14
CA THR A 58 -1.74 -12.12 -6.34
C THR A 58 -2.18 -11.07 -5.33
N TYR A 59 -3.21 -11.40 -4.56
CA TYR A 59 -3.63 -10.65 -3.37
C TYR A 59 -3.13 -11.28 -2.06
N ASP A 60 -2.27 -12.32 -2.12
CA ASP A 60 -1.65 -12.92 -0.93
C ASP A 60 -0.50 -12.05 -0.41
N CYS A 61 -0.88 -10.91 0.16
CA CYS A 61 -0.02 -10.15 1.05
C CYS A 61 -0.83 -9.74 2.28
N GLU A 62 -0.16 -9.52 3.40
CA GLU A 62 -0.82 -9.06 4.61
C GLU A 62 -1.10 -7.56 4.49
N VAL A 63 -2.38 -7.18 4.33
CA VAL A 63 -2.81 -5.79 4.15
C VAL A 63 -2.22 -4.87 5.22
N GLY A 64 -1.67 -3.74 4.80
CA GLY A 64 -1.03 -2.77 5.69
C GLY A 64 0.44 -3.05 5.96
N THR A 65 0.98 -4.18 5.53
CA THR A 65 2.43 -4.44 5.59
C THR A 65 3.15 -3.78 4.41
N ASN A 66 4.45 -3.57 4.61
CA ASN A 66 5.37 -3.19 3.56
C ASN A 66 6.67 -3.99 3.69
N TYR A 67 7.39 -4.12 2.58
CA TYR A 67 8.66 -4.81 2.51
C TYR A 67 9.54 -4.21 1.42
N ALA A 68 10.85 -4.34 1.58
CA ALA A 68 11.80 -3.96 0.53
C ALA A 68 11.88 -5.07 -0.54
N GLU A 69 11.83 -4.67 -1.81
CA GLU A 69 12.13 -5.53 -2.95
C GLU A 69 13.21 -4.85 -3.79
N ASN A 70 14.46 -5.31 -3.63
CA ASN A 70 15.65 -4.63 -4.16
C ASN A 70 15.74 -3.17 -3.65
N CYS A 71 15.84 -2.18 -4.56
CA CYS A 71 15.84 -0.77 -4.21
C CYS A 71 14.43 -0.17 -4.04
N ASN A 72 13.39 -0.97 -4.28
CA ASN A 72 12.00 -0.52 -4.22
C ASN A 72 11.35 -0.93 -2.90
N VAL A 73 10.26 -0.25 -2.55
CA VAL A 73 9.41 -0.59 -1.40
C VAL A 73 8.05 -1.00 -1.93
N CYS A 74 7.57 -2.14 -1.46
CA CYS A 74 6.28 -2.70 -1.80
C CYS A 74 5.33 -2.58 -0.61
N TYR A 75 4.08 -2.25 -0.89
CA TYR A 75 3.00 -2.09 0.08
C TYR A 75 1.90 -3.08 -0.27
N CYS A 76 1.33 -3.71 0.75
CA CYS A 76 0.12 -4.50 0.59
C CYS A 76 -1.11 -3.62 0.79
N VAL A 77 -1.80 -3.31 -0.31
CA VAL A 77 -2.91 -2.36 -0.34
C VAL A 77 -4.22 -3.14 -0.49
N LYS A 78 -5.16 -2.86 0.41
CA LYS A 78 -6.47 -3.51 0.42
C LYS A 78 -7.17 -3.37 -0.93
N GLY A 79 -7.55 -4.50 -1.54
CA GLY A 79 -8.26 -4.53 -2.82
C GLY A 79 -7.39 -4.31 -4.07
N MET A 80 -6.12 -3.95 -3.91
CA MET A 80 -5.17 -3.80 -5.03
C MET A 80 -4.10 -4.90 -5.04
N GLY A 81 -3.78 -5.50 -3.88
CA GLY A 81 -2.68 -6.45 -3.75
C GLY A 81 -1.37 -5.71 -3.51
N THR A 82 -0.30 -6.10 -4.19
CA THR A 82 1.01 -5.46 -4.01
C THR A 82 1.16 -4.24 -4.90
N VAL A 83 1.47 -3.09 -4.30
CA VAL A 83 1.88 -1.86 -5.00
C VAL A 83 3.32 -1.54 -4.63
N CYS A 84 4.23 -1.54 -5.60
CA CYS A 84 5.64 -1.22 -5.36
C CYS A 84 6.01 0.12 -5.97
N THR A 85 6.96 0.84 -5.35
CA THR A 85 7.72 1.84 -6.10
C THR A 85 8.45 1.16 -7.27
N ASN A 86 8.68 1.89 -8.34
CA ASN A 86 9.23 1.36 -9.59
C ASN A 86 10.44 2.18 -10.06
N HIS A 87 11.41 2.35 -9.17
CA HIS A 87 12.69 2.96 -9.47
C HIS A 87 13.56 1.98 -10.27
N HIS A 88 14.41 2.55 -11.13
CA HIS A 88 15.46 1.81 -11.79
C HIS A 88 16.57 1.51 -10.75
N CYS A 89 16.73 0.24 -10.40
CA CYS A 89 17.79 -0.19 -9.49
C CYS A 89 19.09 -0.43 -10.28
N ASN A 90 20.22 -0.04 -9.70
CA ASN A 90 21.57 -0.27 -10.24
C ASN A 90 22.28 -1.41 -9.52
#